data_AF-A0A6P8WBP0-F1
#
_entry.id   AF-A0A6P8WBP0-F1
#
_cell.length_a   1.000
_cell.length_b   1.000
_cell.length_c   1.000
_cell.angle_alpha   90.00
_cell.angle_beta   90.00
_cell.angle_gamma   90.00
#
_symmetry.space_group_name_H-M   'P 1'
#
loop_
_entity.id
_entity.type
_entity.pdbx_description
1 polymer ?
#
loop_
_entity_poly.entity_id
_entity_poly.type
_entity_poly.pdbx_seq_one_letter_code
_entity_poly.pdbx_strand_id
1 'polypeptide(L)' 'MSHTILLIHPKPSSSTRTYSEYDSVKECLEAICQIYEEHLKRQSPNVPTITTSSYAPYSKEWIKDQIYILFREKAMDTDK' A
#
# COMPACT_ATOMS: atom_id res chain seq x y z
N MET A 1 -0.34 -20.02 11.87
CA MET A 1 0.54 -18.84 11.66
C MET A 1 1.31 -19.10 10.38
N SER A 2 1.14 -18.23 9.38
CA SER A 2 1.82 -18.35 8.08
C SER A 2 2.74 -17.15 7.95
N HIS A 3 4.02 -17.36 8.21
CA HIS A 3 5.04 -16.35 8.03
C HIS A 3 4.94 -15.76 6.62
N THR A 4 4.86 -14.44 6.53
CA THR A 4 4.55 -13.72 5.30
C THR A 4 5.64 -12.70 5.04
N ILE A 5 6.21 -12.73 3.84
CA ILE A 5 7.24 -11.80 3.40
C ILE A 5 6.62 -10.85 2.38
N LEU A 6 6.68 -9.54 2.65
CA LEU A 6 6.32 -8.48 1.73
C LEU A 6 7.55 -8.02 0.98
N LEU A 7 7.55 -8.14 -0.35
CA LEU A 7 8.55 -7.51 -1.21
C LEU A 7 7.96 -6.24 -1.79
N ILE A 8 8.60 -5.09 -1.57
CA ILE A 8 8.08 -3.78 -1.97
C ILE A 8 9.12 -2.95 -2.71
N HIS A 9 8.64 -2.14 -3.65
CA HIS A 9 9.41 -1.18 -4.42
C HIS A 9 8.85 0.25 -4.21
N PRO A 10 9.26 0.96 -3.14
CA PRO A 10 8.63 2.21 -2.73
C PRO A 10 8.81 3.38 -3.72
N LYS A 11 9.83 3.33 -4.59
CA LYS A 11 10.07 4.32 -5.65
C LYS A 11 10.37 3.61 -6.97
N PRO A 12 10.16 4.24 -8.14
CA PRO A 12 10.45 3.63 -9.43
C PRO A 12 11.91 3.17 -9.60
N SER A 13 12.85 3.81 -8.90
CA SER A 13 14.28 3.47 -8.92
C SER A 13 14.55 2.05 -8.40
N SER A 14 15.17 1.20 -9.22
CA SER A 14 15.48 -0.22 -8.95
C SER A 14 16.22 -0.47 -7.62
N SER A 15 16.96 0.51 -7.11
CA SER A 15 17.68 0.46 -5.83
C SER A 15 16.79 0.51 -4.59
N THR A 16 15.49 0.81 -4.72
CA THR A 16 14.58 0.94 -3.57
C THR A 16 13.83 -0.33 -3.21
N ARG A 17 14.10 -1.44 -3.91
CA ARG A 17 13.56 -2.77 -3.55
C ARG A 17 13.94 -3.10 -2.11
N THR A 18 12.95 -3.35 -1.29
CA THR A 18 13.14 -3.78 0.11
C THR A 18 12.13 -4.88 0.45
N TYR A 19 12.37 -5.57 1.56
CA TYR A 19 11.45 -6.58 2.08
C TYR A 19 11.06 -6.28 3.53
N SER A 20 9.96 -6.87 3.97
CA SER A 20 9.49 -6.83 5.35
C SER A 20 8.84 -8.17 5.70
N GLU A 21 9.04 -8.63 6.93
CA GLU A 21 8.55 -9.92 7.40
C GLU A 21 7.42 -9.72 8.43
N TYR A 22 6.43 -10.61 8.39
CA TYR A 22 5.25 -10.57 9.25
C TYR A 22 4.86 -11.98 9.69
N ASP A 23 4.29 -12.11 10.89
CA ASP A 23 3.89 -13.42 11.45
C ASP A 23 2.55 -13.92 10.88
N SER A 24 1.81 -13.03 10.22
CA SER A 24 0.55 -13.33 9.55
C SER A 24 0.29 -12.49 8.30
N VAL A 25 -0.55 -13.01 7.40
CA VAL A 25 -1.05 -12.28 6.22
C VAL A 25 -1.80 -11.01 6.64
N LYS A 26 -2.50 -11.05 7.78
CA LYS A 26 -3.26 -9.90 8.28
C LYS A 26 -2.35 -8.72 8.62
N GLU A 27 -1.26 -8.97 9.36
CA GLU A 27 -0.27 -7.94 9.71
C GLU A 27 0.41 -7.36 8.47
N CYS A 28 0.75 -8.22 7.51
CA CYS A 28 1.30 -7.79 6.22
C CYS A 28 0.33 -6.84 5.50
N LEU A 29 -0.97 -7.17 5.44
CA LEU A 29 -1.98 -6.31 4.83
C LEU A 29 -2.19 -4.99 5.59
N GLU A 30 -2.10 -5.00 6.92
CA GLU A 30 -2.17 -3.78 7.74
C GLU A 30 -0.98 -2.85 7.46
N ALA A 31 0.22 -3.41 7.31
CA ALA A 31 1.41 -2.65 6.94
C ALA A 31 1.30 -2.03 5.53
N ILE A 32 0.73 -2.75 4.55
CA ILE A 32 0.49 -2.21 3.20
C ILE A 32 -0.43 -0.99 3.25
N CYS A 33 -1.51 -1.04 4.03
CA CYS A 33 -2.41 0.10 4.22
C CYS A 33 -1.66 1.31 4.79
N GLN A 34 -0.83 1.10 5.82
CA GLN A 34 -0.06 2.17 6.46
C GLN A 34 0.95 2.83 5.48
N ILE A 35 1.63 2.02 4.67
CA ILE A 35 2.56 2.52 3.63
C ILE A 35 1.81 3.41 2.62
N TYR A 36 0.62 2.99 2.20
CA TYR A 36 -0.21 3.75 1.26
C TYR A 36 -0.73 5.05 1.86
N GLU A 37 -1.19 5.03 3.11
CA GLU A 37 -1.61 6.24 3.84
C GLU A 37 -0.46 7.26 3.97
N GLU A 38 0.76 6.80 4.29
CA GLU A 38 1.92 7.67 4.36
C GLU A 38 2.29 8.24 2.99
N HIS A 39 2.18 7.44 1.93
CA HIS A 39 2.38 7.89 0.56
C HIS A 39 1.41 9.01 0.17
N LEU A 40 0.12 8.85 0.48
CA LEU A 40 -0.91 9.87 0.22
C LEU A 40 -0.63 11.16 1.00
N LYS A 41 -0.23 11.07 2.28
CA LYS A 41 0.17 12.23 3.09
C LYS A 41 1.33 13.00 2.48
N ARG A 42 2.35 12.31 1.96
CA ARG A 42 3.53 12.94 1.32
C ARG A 42 3.19 13.66 0.02
N GLN A 43 2.21 13.19 -0.74
CA GLN A 43 1.80 13.84 -1.99
C GLN A 43 0.98 15.12 -1.77
N SER A 44 0.36 15.30 -0.59
CA SER A 44 -0.46 16.48 -0.28
C SER A 44 -0.06 17.14 1.05
N PRO A 45 1.04 17.92 1.09
CA PRO A 45 1.56 18.52 2.33
C PRO A 45 0.79 19.77 2.82
N ASN A 46 -0.10 20.36 2.01
CA ASN A 46 -0.84 21.59 2.34
C ASN A 46 -2.21 21.36 3.02
N VAL A 47 -2.49 20.15 3.50
CA VAL A 47 -3.68 19.89 4.34
C VAL A 47 -3.26 19.95 5.81
N PRO A 48 -3.53 21.08 6.52
CA PRO A 48 -3.21 21.20 7.93
C PRO A 48 -4.03 20.16 8.70
N THR A 49 -3.33 19.26 9.38
CA THR A 49 -3.81 18.43 10.48
C THR A 49 -5.24 17.90 10.34
N ILE A 50 -5.38 16.85 9.53
CA ILE A 50 -6.25 15.68 9.76
C ILE A 50 -7.59 15.99 10.48
N THR A 51 -8.37 16.90 9.89
CA THR A 51 -9.82 16.88 10.05
C THR A 51 -10.40 16.46 8.72
N THR A 52 -11.27 15.47 8.79
CA THR A 52 -11.94 14.66 7.77
C THR A 52 -12.65 15.45 6.65
N SER A 53 -11.95 16.31 5.91
CA SER A 53 -12.60 17.15 4.87
C SER A 53 -11.79 17.34 3.58
N SER A 54 -10.54 16.84 3.52
CA SER A 54 -9.83 16.63 2.24
C SER A 54 -8.99 15.35 2.25
N TYR A 55 -9.41 14.39 3.06
CA TYR A 55 -9.28 12.96 2.81
C TYR A 55 -10.63 12.61 2.20
N ALA A 56 -10.71 12.19 0.93
CA ALA A 56 -11.88 11.42 0.54
C ALA A 56 -11.77 10.15 1.39
N PRO A 57 -12.67 9.91 2.37
CA PRO A 57 -12.56 8.74 3.22
C PRO A 57 -12.82 7.52 2.37
N TYR A 58 -11.76 7.01 1.78
CA TYR A 58 -11.78 5.75 1.10
C TYR A 58 -12.00 4.71 2.19
N SER A 59 -13.13 4.03 2.09
CA SER A 59 -13.43 2.93 3.00
C SER A 59 -12.29 1.93 2.93
N LYS A 60 -12.09 1.17 4.01
CA LYS A 60 -11.15 0.05 4.02
C LYS A 60 -11.40 -0.91 2.83
N GLU A 61 -12.64 -0.96 2.36
CA GLU A 61 -13.06 -1.70 1.16
C GLU A 61 -12.50 -1.07 -0.13
N TRP A 62 -12.61 0.25 -0.31
CA TRP A 62 -12.05 0.94 -1.48
C TRP A 62 -10.53 0.77 -1.58
N ILE A 63 -9.81 0.89 -0.46
CA ILE A 63 -8.35 0.71 -0.44
C ILE A 63 -7.98 -0.73 -0.81
N LYS A 64 -8.74 -1.72 -0.31
CA LYS A 64 -8.58 -3.12 -0.68
C LYS A 64 -8.88 -3.37 -2.15
N ASP A 65 -9.90 -2.74 -2.71
CA ASP A 65 -10.25 -2.85 -4.12
C ASP A 65 -9.15 -2.27 -5.01
N GLN A 66 -8.57 -1.12 -4.65
CA GLN A 66 -7.44 -0.54 -5.38
C GLN A 66 -6.19 -1.43 -5.30
N ILE A 67 -5.88 -1.97 -4.12
CA ILE A 67 -4.78 -2.93 -3.94
C ILE A 67 -5.03 -4.19 -4.79
N TYR A 68 -6.27 -4.70 -4.80
CA TYR A 68 -6.65 -5.87 -5.57
C TYR A 68 -6.55 -5.63 -7.09
N ILE A 69 -7.05 -4.48 -7.58
CA ILE A 69 -6.93 -4.09 -9.00
C ILE A 69 -5.45 -3.98 -9.38
N LEU A 70 -4.64 -3.31 -8.57
CA LEU A 70 -3.21 -3.14 -8.83
C LEU A 70 -2.46 -4.49 -8.86
N PHE A 71 -2.74 -5.38 -7.92
CA PHE A 71 -2.15 -6.73 -7.93
C PHE A 71 -2.64 -7.57 -9.11
N ARG A 72 -3.91 -7.46 -9.50
CA ARG A 72 -4.44 -8.14 -10.68
C ARG A 72 -3.74 -7.65 -11.95
N GLU A 73 -3.66 -6.34 -12.17
CA GLU A 73 -2.99 -5.77 -13.34
C GLU A 73 -1.52 -6.20 -13.39
N LYS A 74 -0.80 -6.14 -12.26
CA LYS A 74 0.60 -6.56 -12.19
C LYS A 74 0.81 -8.06 -12.42
N ALA A 75 -0.09 -8.91 -11.94
CA ALA A 75 -0.05 -10.34 -12.23
C ALA A 75 -0.30 -10.64 -13.72
N MET A 76 -1.17 -9.88 -14.37
CA MET A 76 -1.47 -10.04 -15.80
C MET A 76 -0.36 -9.50 -16.72
N ASP A 77 0.35 -8.45 -16.28
CA ASP A 77 1.49 -7.87 -17.01
C ASP A 77 2.75 -8.75 -16.97
N THR A 78 2.77 -9.79 -16.11
CA THR A 78 3.91 -10.71 -15.95
C THR A 78 3.89 -11.89 -16.94
N ASP A 79 2.84 -12.01 -17.78
CA ASP A 79 2.70 -13.09 -18.77
C ASP A 79 3.20 -12.70 -20.19
N LYS A 80 3.99 -11.62 -20.33
CA LYS A 80 4.45 -11.10 -21.63
C LYS A 80 5.96 -10.96 -21.74
#